data_AF-A0A1S6HX84-F1
#
_entry.id   AF-A0A1S6HX84-F1
#
_cell.length_a   1.000
_cell.length_b   1.000
_cell.length_c   1.000
_cell.angle_alpha   90.00
_cell.angle_beta   90.00
_cell.angle_gamma   90.00
#
_symmetry.space_group_name_H-M   'P 1'
#
loop_
_entity.id
_entity.type
_entity.pdbx_description
1 polymer ?
#
loop_
_entity_poly.entity_id
_entity_poly.type
_entity_poly.pdbx_seq_one_letter_code
_entity_poly.pdbx_strand_id
1 'polypeptide(L)'
;MRYLMIFALLVPGMAISEVYKCSDGVYQADPCGDATEALDLSHVGSTVENSHKVDKKNIQSYINNQQVERDISSLERQRKKALDQRDRRLSELKNSRRWAMNNLAGATWQQSLAQEMSAVSQQAETLVSTIDRQIAQLRTEFR
;
A
#
# COMPACT_ATOMS: atom_id res chain seq x y z
N MET A 1 41.82 -83.52 -12.10
CA MET A 1 40.67 -82.64 -11.77
C MET A 1 41.04 -81.22 -12.15
N ARG A 2 40.42 -80.70 -13.21
CA ARG A 2 40.73 -79.39 -13.81
C ARG A 2 39.52 -78.48 -13.59
N TYR A 3 39.62 -77.54 -12.66
CA TYR A 3 38.64 -76.46 -12.51
C TYR A 3 39.39 -75.13 -12.54
N LEU A 4 39.44 -74.53 -13.72
CA LEU A 4 39.86 -73.15 -13.94
C LEU A 4 38.55 -72.34 -14.04
N MET A 5 38.08 -71.81 -12.92
CA MET A 5 37.00 -70.84 -12.86
C MET A 5 37.56 -69.48 -13.26
N ILE A 6 37.24 -69.02 -14.48
CA ILE A 6 37.55 -67.67 -14.95
C ILE A 6 36.44 -66.72 -14.49
N PHE A 7 36.88 -65.68 -13.80
CA PHE A 7 36.14 -64.55 -13.27
C PHE A 7 35.61 -63.66 -14.41
N ALA A 8 34.31 -63.38 -14.45
CA ALA A 8 33.72 -62.36 -15.32
C ALA A 8 32.98 -61.33 -14.46
N LEU A 9 33.68 -60.24 -14.15
CA LEU A 9 33.14 -59.04 -13.52
C LEU A 9 32.25 -58.32 -14.53
N LEU A 10 30.94 -58.38 -14.35
CA LEU A 10 29.97 -57.53 -15.06
C LEU A 10 30.12 -56.09 -14.55
N VAL A 11 30.65 -55.19 -15.38
CA VAL A 11 30.63 -53.75 -15.12
C VAL A 11 29.34 -53.19 -15.72
N PRO A 12 28.42 -52.60 -14.93
CA PRO A 12 27.29 -51.88 -15.49
C PRO A 12 27.79 -50.60 -16.17
N GLY A 13 27.50 -50.46 -17.47
CA GLY A 13 27.80 -49.25 -18.23
C GLY A 13 27.06 -48.06 -17.65
N MET A 14 27.76 -46.95 -17.44
CA MET A 14 27.16 -45.69 -17.01
C MET A 14 26.26 -45.16 -18.12
N ALA A 15 24.95 -45.16 -17.90
CA ALA A 15 24.00 -44.48 -18.78
C ALA A 15 24.09 -42.97 -18.54
N ILE A 16 24.59 -42.23 -19.54
CA ILE A 16 24.59 -40.77 -19.55
C ILE A 16 23.28 -40.37 -20.23
N SER A 17 22.35 -39.74 -19.50
CA SER A 17 21.06 -39.33 -20.07
C SER A 17 21.18 -37.94 -20.71
N GLU A 18 21.19 -37.89 -22.02
CA GLU A 18 21.07 -36.67 -22.81
C GLU A 18 19.61 -36.58 -23.32
N VAL A 19 19.04 -35.38 -23.44
CA VAL A 19 17.67 -35.20 -23.94
C VAL A 19 17.75 -34.69 -25.37
N TYR A 20 17.08 -35.38 -26.30
CA TYR A 20 17.06 -35.03 -27.72
C TYR A 20 15.70 -34.43 -28.09
N LYS A 21 15.72 -33.48 -29.03
CA LYS A 21 14.50 -32.89 -29.61
C LYS A 21 14.18 -33.59 -30.94
N CYS A 22 13.04 -34.24 -31.00
CA CYS A 22 12.61 -35.02 -32.16
C CYS A 22 11.61 -34.23 -33.01
N SER A 23 11.38 -34.66 -34.25
CA SER A 23 10.31 -34.09 -35.09
C SER A 23 8.96 -34.22 -34.37
N ASP A 24 8.04 -33.28 -34.60
CA ASP A 24 6.75 -33.12 -33.90
C ASP A 24 6.83 -32.51 -32.49
N GLY A 25 7.99 -31.99 -32.07
CA GLY A 25 8.12 -31.26 -30.81
C GLY A 25 8.14 -32.14 -29.56
N VAL A 26 8.36 -33.45 -29.75
CA VAL A 26 8.50 -34.45 -28.68
C VAL A 26 9.97 -34.52 -28.24
N TYR A 27 10.20 -34.69 -26.94
CA TYR A 27 11.53 -34.83 -26.34
C TYR A 27 11.71 -36.24 -25.80
N GLN A 28 12.86 -36.85 -26.08
CA GLN A 28 13.16 -38.23 -25.68
C GLN A 28 14.59 -38.33 -25.13
N ALA A 29 14.83 -39.37 -24.31
CA ALA A 29 16.15 -39.67 -23.74
C ALA A 29 17.05 -40.47 -24.71
N ASP A 30 16.45 -41.06 -25.74
CA ASP A 30 17.16 -41.79 -26.79
C ASP A 30 17.17 -40.96 -28.11
N PRO A 31 18.20 -41.08 -28.96
CA PRO A 31 18.25 -40.40 -30.25
C PRO A 31 17.13 -40.87 -31.18
N CYS A 32 16.35 -39.94 -31.74
CA CYS A 32 15.23 -40.26 -32.62
C CYS A 32 15.62 -40.41 -34.11
N GLY A 33 16.90 -40.24 -34.47
CA GLY A 33 17.39 -40.46 -35.84
C GLY A 33 18.86 -40.04 -36.04
N ASP A 34 19.37 -40.24 -37.25
CA ASP A 34 20.80 -40.08 -37.58
C ASP A 34 21.32 -38.63 -37.50
N ALA A 35 20.42 -37.65 -37.36
CA ALA A 35 20.74 -36.22 -37.32
C ALA A 35 20.10 -35.49 -36.12
N THR A 36 19.76 -36.19 -35.03
CA THR A 36 19.28 -35.52 -33.81
C THR A 36 20.43 -34.98 -32.98
N GLU A 37 20.40 -33.67 -32.72
CA GLU A 37 21.34 -33.00 -31.82
C GLU A 37 20.84 -33.06 -30.37
N ALA A 38 21.78 -33.28 -29.44
CA ALA A 38 21.49 -33.24 -28.01
C ALA A 38 21.11 -31.80 -27.59
N LEU A 39 20.06 -31.67 -26.79
CA LEU A 39 19.61 -30.37 -26.30
C LEU A 39 20.54 -29.90 -25.17
N ASP A 40 21.16 -28.73 -25.36
CA ASP A 40 21.95 -28.10 -24.31
C ASP A 40 21.04 -27.54 -23.20
N LEU A 41 21.00 -28.25 -22.08
CA LEU A 41 20.24 -27.89 -20.89
C LEU A 41 21.09 -27.20 -19.82
N SER A 42 22.36 -26.86 -20.10
CA SER A 42 23.31 -26.28 -19.12
C SER A 42 22.83 -24.97 -18.49
N HIS A 43 21.89 -24.27 -19.13
CA HIS A 43 21.35 -22.99 -18.68
C HIS A 43 19.94 -23.10 -18.07
N VAL A 44 19.34 -24.30 -18.08
CA VAL A 44 17.96 -24.50 -17.60
C VAL A 44 17.97 -24.56 -16.07
N GLY A 45 17.31 -23.58 -15.45
CA GLY A 45 17.37 -23.37 -13.99
C GLY A 45 18.43 -22.37 -13.53
N SER A 46 19.16 -21.73 -14.46
CA SER A 46 19.94 -20.54 -14.11
C SER A 46 18.99 -19.46 -13.59
N THR A 47 19.17 -19.08 -12.33
CA THR A 47 18.45 -17.94 -11.77
C THR A 47 18.83 -16.73 -12.59
N VAL A 48 17.86 -16.13 -13.27
CA VAL A 48 18.04 -14.82 -13.91
C VAL A 48 18.60 -13.91 -12.83
N GLU A 49 19.85 -13.46 -12.97
CA GLU A 49 20.37 -12.39 -12.15
C GLU A 49 19.37 -11.24 -12.27
N ASN A 50 18.69 -10.92 -11.17
CA ASN A 50 17.70 -9.86 -11.15
C ASN A 50 18.45 -8.54 -11.30
N SER A 51 18.74 -8.16 -12.54
CA SER A 51 19.46 -6.95 -12.93
C SER A 51 18.66 -5.68 -12.66
N HIS A 52 17.39 -5.80 -12.25
CA HIS A 52 16.62 -4.71 -11.70
C HIS A 52 17.11 -4.40 -10.28
N LYS A 53 18.10 -3.50 -10.18
CA LYS A 53 18.32 -2.72 -8.96
C LYS A 53 17.02 -2.01 -8.62
N VAL A 54 16.24 -2.62 -7.74
CA VAL A 54 15.04 -2.00 -7.17
C VAL A 54 15.46 -0.66 -6.59
N ASP A 55 14.95 0.42 -7.17
CA ASP A 55 15.24 1.77 -6.70
C ASP A 55 14.48 2.01 -5.39
N LYS A 56 15.08 1.55 -4.30
CA LYS A 56 14.54 1.65 -2.93
C LYS A 56 14.17 3.09 -2.57
N LYS A 57 14.84 4.09 -3.17
CA LYS A 57 14.56 5.50 -2.95
C LYS A 57 13.20 5.91 -3.53
N ASN A 58 12.87 5.45 -4.74
CA ASN A 58 11.57 5.73 -5.37
C ASN A 58 10.42 5.05 -4.61
N ILE A 59 10.63 3.81 -4.16
CA ILE A 59 9.63 3.09 -3.35
C ILE A 59 9.39 3.81 -2.02
N GLN A 60 10.46 4.22 -1.34
CA GLN A 60 10.34 4.95 -0.07
C GLN A 60 9.64 6.29 -0.24
N SER A 61 9.96 7.03 -1.32
CA SER A 61 9.29 8.30 -1.63
C SER A 61 7.81 8.11 -1.89
N TYR A 62 7.42 7.09 -2.65
CA TYR A 62 6.02 6.77 -2.92
C TYR A 62 5.24 6.46 -1.63
N ILE A 63 5.82 5.63 -0.75
CA ILE A 63 5.19 5.28 0.53
C ILE A 63 5.02 6.52 1.41
N ASN A 64 6.05 7.37 1.49
CA ASN A 64 5.99 8.61 2.26
C ASN A 64 4.90 9.55 1.72
N ASN A 65 4.84 9.73 0.40
CA ASN A 65 3.84 10.58 -0.24
C ASN A 65 2.41 10.05 0.01
N GLN A 66 2.21 8.74 -0.05
CA GLN A 66 0.93 8.13 0.26
C GLN A 66 0.52 8.35 1.73
N GLN A 67 1.48 8.30 2.66
CA GLN A 67 1.21 8.57 4.08
C GLN A 67 0.80 10.04 4.28
N VAL A 68 1.53 10.98 3.67
CA VAL A 68 1.22 12.41 3.72
C VAL A 68 -0.18 12.70 3.16
N GLU A 69 -0.58 12.09 2.06
CA GLU A 69 -1.93 12.23 1.49
C GLU A 69 -3.03 11.74 2.44
N ARG A 70 -2.81 10.61 3.12
CA ARG A 70 -3.75 10.07 4.11
C ARG A 70 -3.90 11.01 5.30
N ASP A 71 -2.78 11.60 5.74
CA ASP A 71 -2.76 12.53 6.87
C ASP A 71 -3.47 13.84 6.52
N ILE A 72 -3.22 14.41 5.33
CA ILE A 72 -3.95 15.56 4.80
C ILE A 72 -5.46 15.25 4.73
N SER A 73 -5.83 14.10 4.16
CA SER A 73 -7.23 13.69 4.05
C SER A 73 -7.90 13.54 5.43
N SER A 74 -7.15 13.05 6.43
CA SER A 74 -7.63 12.95 7.81
C SER A 74 -7.88 14.32 8.43
N LEU A 75 -6.94 15.24 8.26
CA LEU A 75 -7.06 16.62 8.74
C LEU A 75 -8.21 17.36 8.08
N GLU A 76 -8.43 17.20 6.77
CA GLU A 76 -9.57 17.79 6.06
C GLU A 76 -10.91 17.29 6.60
N ARG A 77 -11.02 16.00 6.94
CA ARG A 77 -12.22 15.45 7.62
C ARG A 77 -12.41 16.06 9.01
N GLN A 78 -11.32 16.22 9.78
CA GLN A 78 -11.38 16.85 11.10
C GLN A 78 -11.81 18.32 11.02
N ARG A 79 -11.27 19.06 10.03
CA ARG A 79 -11.67 20.43 9.72
C ARG A 79 -13.16 20.53 9.44
N LYS A 80 -13.67 19.66 8.57
CA LYS A 80 -15.10 19.61 8.25
C LYS A 80 -15.93 19.32 9.52
N LYS A 81 -15.52 18.34 10.32
CA LYS A 81 -16.21 17.99 11.57
C LYS A 81 -16.28 19.16 12.55
N ALA A 82 -15.20 19.93 12.69
CA ALA A 82 -15.17 21.11 13.54
C ALA A 82 -16.19 22.17 13.10
N LEU A 83 -16.27 22.43 11.79
CA LEU A 83 -17.24 23.36 11.20
C LEU A 83 -18.68 22.86 11.37
N ASP A 84 -18.93 21.58 11.09
CA ASP A 84 -20.26 20.98 11.24
C ASP A 84 -20.72 21.04 12.71
N GLN A 85 -19.83 20.79 13.67
CA GLN A 85 -20.13 20.86 15.11
C GLN A 85 -20.44 22.30 15.54
N ARG A 86 -19.65 23.28 15.09
CA ARG A 86 -19.93 24.71 15.30
C ARG A 86 -21.32 25.06 14.79
N ASP A 87 -21.65 24.68 13.56
CA ASP A 87 -22.92 25.06 12.94
C ASP A 87 -24.13 24.45 13.65
N ARG A 88 -24.02 23.19 14.07
CA ARG A 88 -25.03 22.54 14.92
C ARG A 88 -25.23 23.32 16.22
N ARG A 89 -24.14 23.63 16.93
CA ARG A 89 -24.22 24.35 18.20
C ARG A 89 -24.78 25.76 18.04
N LEU A 90 -24.38 26.48 16.99
CA LEU A 90 -24.93 27.80 16.67
C LEU A 90 -26.42 27.73 16.34
N SER A 91 -26.88 26.67 15.66
CA SER A 91 -28.31 26.44 15.40
C SER A 91 -29.09 26.22 16.69
N GLU A 92 -28.58 25.38 17.59
CA GLU A 92 -29.16 25.15 18.92
C GLU A 92 -29.27 26.46 19.72
N LEU A 93 -28.20 27.25 19.78
CA LEU A 93 -28.18 28.52 20.50
C LEU A 93 -29.14 29.55 19.89
N LYS A 94 -29.25 29.60 18.56
CA LYS A 94 -30.25 30.44 17.87
C LYS A 94 -31.68 30.05 18.21
N ASN A 95 -31.96 28.74 18.30
CA ASN A 95 -33.27 28.25 18.71
C ASN A 95 -33.56 28.62 20.17
N SER A 96 -32.62 28.38 21.09
CA SER A 96 -32.73 28.80 22.49
C SER A 96 -32.98 30.30 22.63
N ARG A 97 -32.30 31.12 21.83
CA ARG A 97 -32.51 32.58 21.81
C ARG A 97 -33.94 32.94 21.39
N ARG A 98 -34.49 32.26 20.38
CA ARG A 98 -35.88 32.49 19.94
C ARG A 98 -36.89 32.20 21.05
N TRP A 99 -36.67 31.14 21.84
CA TRP A 99 -37.50 30.85 23.01
C TRP A 99 -37.33 31.87 24.14
N ALA A 100 -36.11 32.37 24.34
CA ALA A 100 -35.81 33.41 25.33
C ALA A 100 -36.48 34.76 25.01
N MET A 101 -36.68 35.09 23.73
CA MET A 101 -37.37 36.30 23.30
C MET A 101 -38.86 36.31 23.68
N ASN A 102 -39.45 35.16 23.92
CA ASN A 102 -40.86 35.02 24.28
C ASN A 102 -41.11 35.10 25.80
N ASN A 103 -40.08 35.38 26.61
CA ASN A 103 -40.16 35.44 28.08
C ASN A 103 -39.68 36.79 28.63
N LEU A 104 -40.38 37.29 29.67
CA LEU A 104 -40.16 38.63 30.26
C LEU A 104 -38.76 38.81 30.89
N ALA A 105 -38.07 37.72 31.24
CA ALA A 105 -36.69 37.69 31.74
C ALA A 105 -35.62 37.67 30.60
N GLY A 106 -36.03 37.96 29.36
CA GLY A 106 -35.26 37.65 28.15
C GLY A 106 -33.95 38.41 27.95
N ALA A 107 -33.76 39.61 28.50
CA ALA A 107 -32.61 40.45 28.17
C ALA A 107 -31.26 39.85 28.64
N THR A 108 -31.14 39.48 29.92
CA THR A 108 -29.92 38.86 30.48
C THR A 108 -29.62 37.51 29.84
N TRP A 109 -30.67 36.72 29.58
CA TRP A 109 -30.53 35.42 28.94
C TRP A 109 -30.12 35.52 27.46
N GLN A 110 -30.64 36.51 26.73
CA GLN A 110 -30.21 36.78 25.35
C GLN A 110 -28.74 37.18 25.28
N GLN A 111 -28.27 37.94 26.27
CA GLN A 111 -26.87 38.35 26.34
C GLN A 111 -25.94 37.15 26.58
N SER A 112 -26.29 36.25 27.49
CA SER A 112 -25.47 35.04 27.73
C SER A 112 -25.44 34.12 26.51
N LEU A 113 -26.57 33.97 25.81
CA LEU A 113 -26.63 33.20 24.56
C LEU A 113 -25.78 33.82 23.45
N ALA A 114 -25.75 35.15 23.34
CA ALA A 114 -24.91 35.84 22.37
C ALA A 114 -23.42 35.66 22.67
N GLN A 115 -23.02 35.73 23.95
CA GLN A 115 -21.65 35.45 24.39
C GLN A 115 -21.26 34.01 24.07
N GLU A 116 -22.16 33.05 24.30
CA GLU A 116 -21.90 31.65 24.00
C GLU A 116 -21.73 31.40 22.49
N MET A 117 -22.56 32.02 21.65
CA MET A 117 -22.41 31.95 20.18
C MET A 117 -21.05 32.48 19.71
N SER A 118 -20.58 33.57 20.33
CA SER A 118 -19.26 34.13 20.03
C SER A 118 -18.15 33.17 20.45
N ALA A 119 -18.23 32.61 21.66
CA ALA A 119 -17.25 31.64 22.17
C ALA A 119 -17.16 30.37 21.30
N VAL A 120 -18.29 29.81 20.88
CA VAL A 120 -18.35 28.65 19.98
C VAL A 120 -17.70 28.95 18.63
N SER A 121 -17.92 30.16 18.11
CA SER A 121 -17.33 30.59 16.83
C SER A 121 -15.81 30.72 16.94
N GLN A 122 -15.32 31.37 17.99
CA GLN A 122 -13.87 31.55 18.26
C GLN A 122 -13.15 30.22 18.49
N GLN A 123 -13.79 29.30 19.22
CA GLN A 123 -13.24 27.97 19.46
C GLN A 123 -13.05 27.21 18.14
N ALA A 124 -14.08 27.21 17.29
CA ALA A 124 -14.03 26.54 16.00
C ALA A 124 -12.99 27.16 15.06
N GLU A 125 -12.89 28.49 15.03
CA GLU A 125 -11.90 29.21 14.24
C GLU A 125 -10.47 28.87 14.66
N THR A 126 -10.19 28.84 15.97
CA THR A 126 -8.88 28.47 16.51
C THR A 126 -8.49 27.04 16.12
N LEU A 127 -9.45 26.11 16.20
CA LEU A 127 -9.22 24.71 15.81
C LEU A 127 -8.96 24.59 14.31
N VAL A 128 -9.80 25.21 13.47
CA VAL A 128 -9.64 25.19 12.01
C VAL A 128 -8.31 25.82 11.60
N SER A 129 -7.92 26.95 12.18
CA SER A 129 -6.63 27.59 11.93
C SER A 129 -5.45 26.69 12.28
N THR A 130 -5.56 25.89 13.34
CA THR A 130 -4.53 24.92 13.71
C THR A 130 -4.44 23.79 12.70
N ILE A 131 -5.59 23.25 12.26
CA ILE A 131 -5.65 22.20 11.24
C ILE A 131 -5.11 22.71 9.89
N ASP A 132 -5.50 23.92 9.49
CA ASP A 132 -5.06 24.53 8.23
C ASP A 132 -3.54 24.72 8.20
N ARG A 133 -2.93 25.09 9.33
CA ARG A 133 -1.46 25.15 9.47
C ARG A 133 -0.80 23.79 9.34
N GLN A 134 -1.37 22.74 9.93
CA GLN A 134 -0.85 21.37 9.82
C GLN A 134 -0.93 20.86 8.37
N ILE A 135 -2.05 21.12 7.67
CA ILE A 135 -2.20 20.77 6.25
C ILE A 135 -1.17 21.52 5.42
N ALA A 136 -0.96 22.81 5.67
CA ALA A 136 0.03 23.60 4.96
C ALA A 136 1.45 23.04 5.16
N GLN A 137 1.81 22.64 6.38
CA GLN A 137 3.10 22.00 6.68
C GLN A 137 3.27 20.68 5.92
N LEU A 138 2.29 19.77 5.99
CA LEU A 138 2.34 18.49 5.28
C LEU A 138 2.46 18.66 3.76
N ARG A 139 1.79 19.67 3.18
CA ARG A 139 1.91 19.98 1.75
C ARG A 139 3.31 20.47 1.34
N THR A 140 4.09 21.04 2.26
CA THR A 140 5.49 21.38 1.99
C THR A 140 6.44 20.18 2.05
N GLU A 141 6.06 19.14 2.78
CA GLU A 141 6.82 17.88 2.89
C GLU A 141 6.57 16.95 1.70
N PHE A 142 5.43 17.10 1.02
CA PHE A 142 5.09 16.40 -0.22
C PHE A 142 6.01 16.85 -1.37
N ARG A 143 6.80 15.94 -1.93
CA ARG A 143 7.72 16.19 -3.06
C ARG A 143 7.68 15.09 -4.11
#